data_AF-W2CSK7-F1
#
_entry.id   AF-W2CSK7-F1
#
_cell.length_a   1.000
_cell.length_b   1.000
_cell.length_c   1.000
_cell.angle_alpha   90.00
_cell.angle_beta   90.00
_cell.angle_gamma   90.00
#
_symmetry.space_group_name_H-M   'P 1'
#
loop_
_entity.id
_entity.type
_entity.pdbx_description
1 polymer ?
#
loop_
_entity_poly.entity_id
_entity_poly.type
_entity_poly.pdbx_seq_one_letter_code
_entity_poly.pdbx_strand_id
1 'polypeptide(L)'
;LYTSVFRNINIKGRSLSQIESRKSLYFQRNGFNKWFSPPFAYDITINNAPIDFVRYLSLLSQYKKDDNTRGLAQKYKTKMEQYYESYILAEVNNEDESIFSRLLGSKNCNRSRYDKLKACIENKDFPKTFSSIIDADIYLFGLIYFTIAEGKVVSIIGDLRQKLEGKIDELKKDKTHIKSPSN
;
A
#
# COMPACT_ATOMS: atom_id res chain seq x y z
N LEU A 1 -26.16 -0.23 -6.65
CA LEU A 1 -26.96 0.88 -7.21
C LEU A 1 -26.89 2.20 -6.40
N TYR A 2 -26.27 2.25 -5.21
CA TYR A 2 -26.17 3.47 -4.39
C TYR A 2 -24.84 4.23 -4.51
N THR A 3 -23.82 3.61 -5.11
CA THR A 3 -22.52 4.22 -5.43
C THR A 3 -22.65 5.38 -6.42
N SER A 4 -23.67 5.37 -7.28
CA SER A 4 -24.00 6.50 -8.17
C SER A 4 -24.67 7.66 -7.42
N VAL A 5 -25.35 7.41 -6.30
CA VAL A 5 -26.01 8.45 -5.50
C VAL A 5 -24.96 9.30 -4.77
N PHE A 6 -23.90 8.71 -4.23
CA PHE A 6 -22.78 9.47 -3.66
C PHE A 6 -21.95 10.21 -4.72
N ARG A 7 -21.89 9.74 -5.96
CA ARG A 7 -21.31 10.51 -7.07
C ARG A 7 -22.18 11.73 -7.45
N ASN A 8 -23.52 11.59 -7.41
CA ASN A 8 -24.45 12.64 -7.84
C ASN A 8 -24.78 13.72 -6.79
N ILE A 9 -24.58 13.45 -5.49
CA ILE A 9 -24.82 14.45 -4.43
C ILE A 9 -23.75 15.56 -4.41
N ASN A 10 -22.57 15.34 -5.02
CA ASN A 10 -21.47 16.32 -5.06
C ASN A 10 -21.58 17.40 -6.13
N ILE A 11 -22.70 17.49 -6.86
CA ILE A 11 -22.88 18.52 -7.90
C ILE A 11 -23.10 19.93 -7.30
N LYS A 12 -23.30 20.07 -5.97
CA LYS A 12 -23.51 21.37 -5.31
C LYS A 12 -22.61 21.70 -4.10
N GLY A 13 -21.60 20.91 -3.76
CA GLY A 13 -20.71 21.23 -2.63
C GLY A 13 -19.41 20.43 -2.66
N ARG A 14 -18.28 21.12 -2.83
CA ARG A 14 -16.86 20.66 -2.81
C ARG A 14 -16.56 19.26 -3.37
N SER A 15 -15.77 19.23 -4.45
CA SER A 15 -15.14 18.00 -4.96
C SER A 15 -14.40 17.27 -3.83
N LEU A 16 -14.64 15.97 -3.68
CA LEU A 16 -13.83 15.12 -2.80
C LEU A 16 -12.38 15.16 -3.25
N SER A 17 -11.46 15.09 -2.29
CA SER A 17 -10.07 14.77 -2.60
C SER A 17 -9.98 13.35 -3.19
N GLN A 18 -8.90 13.07 -3.92
CA GLN A 18 -8.66 11.75 -4.52
C GLN A 18 -8.74 10.62 -3.47
N ILE A 19 -8.16 10.84 -2.29
CA ILE A 19 -8.18 9.88 -1.18
C ILE A 19 -9.60 9.64 -0.66
N GLU A 20 -10.43 10.68 -0.55
CA GLU A 20 -11.83 10.55 -0.11
C GLU A 20 -12.69 9.85 -1.17
N SER A 21 -12.49 10.17 -2.46
CA SER A 21 -13.11 9.44 -3.57
C SER A 21 -12.81 7.95 -3.47
N ARG A 22 -11.54 7.61 -3.26
CA ARG A 22 -11.09 6.21 -3.14
C ARG A 22 -11.64 5.51 -1.89
N LYS A 23 -11.68 6.19 -0.74
CA LYS A 23 -12.28 5.66 0.50
C LYS A 23 -13.74 5.24 0.30
N SER A 24 -14.51 5.99 -0.50
CA SER A 24 -15.92 5.69 -0.76
C SER A 24 -16.15 4.28 -1.36
N LEU A 25 -15.16 3.73 -2.07
CA LEU A 25 -15.27 2.43 -2.74
C LEU A 25 -15.32 1.24 -1.75
N TYR A 26 -14.75 1.39 -0.56
CA TYR A 26 -14.66 0.32 0.43
C TYR A 26 -15.23 0.68 1.80
N PHE A 27 -15.55 1.95 2.07
CA PHE A 27 -16.04 2.40 3.39
C PHE A 27 -17.29 1.65 3.85
N GLN A 28 -18.24 1.42 2.94
CA GLN A 28 -19.51 0.73 3.22
C GLN A 28 -19.44 -0.79 3.02
N ARG A 29 -18.28 -1.34 2.64
CA ARG A 29 -18.11 -2.78 2.38
C ARG A 29 -17.62 -3.45 3.65
N ASN A 30 -18.45 -4.34 4.21
CA ASN A 30 -18.29 -5.01 5.51
C ASN A 30 -16.84 -5.41 5.86
N GLY A 31 -16.12 -4.49 6.50
CA GLY A 31 -14.79 -4.72 7.06
C GLY A 31 -13.60 -4.48 6.14
N PHE A 32 -13.76 -3.89 4.95
CA PHE A 32 -12.60 -3.57 4.09
C PHE A 32 -11.84 -2.31 4.53
N ASN A 33 -12.49 -1.39 5.26
CA ASN A 33 -11.83 -0.18 5.77
C ASN A 33 -10.59 -0.50 6.62
N LYS A 34 -10.68 -1.49 7.51
CA LYS A 34 -9.55 -1.93 8.35
C LYS A 34 -8.40 -2.58 7.57
N TRP A 35 -8.61 -2.94 6.29
CA TRP A 35 -7.60 -3.53 5.43
C TRP A 35 -6.93 -2.46 4.57
N PHE A 36 -7.71 -1.60 3.91
CA PHE A 36 -7.16 -0.53 3.07
C PHE A 36 -6.66 0.68 3.86
N SER A 37 -7.14 0.87 5.09
CA SER A 37 -6.76 1.96 5.99
C SER A 37 -6.63 1.42 7.42
N PRO A 38 -5.61 0.60 7.71
CA PRO A 38 -5.44 0.01 9.03
C PRO A 38 -4.99 1.07 10.06
N PRO A 39 -5.62 1.16 11.24
CA PRO A 39 -5.25 2.17 12.26
C PRO A 39 -3.78 2.12 12.70
N PHE A 40 -3.17 0.93 12.75
CA PHE A 40 -1.76 0.79 13.15
C PHE A 40 -0.78 1.45 12.16
N ALA A 41 -1.22 1.79 10.95
CA ALA A 41 -0.38 2.43 9.95
C ALA A 41 -0.51 3.98 9.97
N TYR A 42 -1.40 4.55 10.77
CA TYR A 42 -1.66 5.99 10.78
C TYR A 42 -0.48 6.82 11.30
N ASP A 43 0.32 6.24 12.19
CA ASP A 43 1.51 6.90 12.74
C ASP A 43 2.73 6.78 11.82
N ILE A 44 2.62 6.04 10.71
CA ILE A 44 3.72 5.87 9.77
C ILE A 44 3.74 7.05 8.81
N THR A 45 4.83 7.80 8.80
CA THR A 45 4.95 9.02 8.00
C THR A 45 6.22 9.05 7.15
N ILE A 46 6.10 9.70 5.99
CA ILE A 46 7.20 10.03 5.07
C ILE A 46 7.23 11.56 4.97
N ASN A 47 8.32 12.20 5.37
CA ASN A 47 8.41 13.67 5.38
C ASN A 47 7.21 14.33 6.09
N ASN A 48 6.83 13.77 7.24
CA ASN A 48 5.69 14.20 8.06
C ASN A 48 4.30 14.05 7.41
N ALA A 49 4.21 13.44 6.22
CA ALA A 49 2.94 13.07 5.60
C ALA A 49 2.61 11.60 5.87
N PRO A 50 1.36 11.24 6.21
CA PRO A 50 0.95 9.84 6.37
C PRO A 50 1.17 9.03 5.09
N ILE A 51 1.51 7.75 5.25
CA ILE A 51 1.63 6.85 4.10
C ILE A 51 0.28 6.58 3.44
N ASP A 52 0.33 6.26 2.14
CA ASP A 52 -0.80 5.65 1.44
C ASP A 52 -0.68 4.12 1.47
N PHE A 53 -1.42 3.48 2.37
CA PHE A 53 -1.38 2.02 2.50
C PHE A 53 -1.90 1.29 1.24
N VAL A 54 -2.85 1.88 0.51
CA VAL A 54 -3.40 1.30 -0.72
C VAL A 54 -2.35 1.24 -1.81
N ARG A 55 -1.44 2.22 -1.88
CA ARG A 55 -0.30 2.23 -2.82
C ARG A 55 0.55 0.97 -2.66
N TYR A 56 0.88 0.60 -1.42
CA TYR A 56 1.68 -0.60 -1.16
C TYR A 56 0.94 -1.86 -1.56
N LEU A 57 -0.33 -1.98 -1.18
CA LEU A 57 -1.14 -3.14 -1.51
C LEU A 57 -1.32 -3.34 -3.03
N SER A 58 -1.63 -2.28 -3.77
CA SER A 58 -1.89 -2.38 -5.22
C SER A 58 -0.65 -2.78 -6.01
N LEU A 59 0.50 -2.17 -5.71
CA LEU A 59 1.77 -2.48 -6.36
C LEU A 59 2.23 -3.90 -6.04
N LEU A 60 2.13 -4.33 -4.77
CA LEU A 60 2.48 -5.70 -4.38
C LEU A 60 1.51 -6.74 -4.95
N SER A 61 0.24 -6.37 -5.10
CA SER A 61 -0.78 -7.22 -5.72
C SER A 61 -0.47 -7.49 -7.19
N GLN A 62 -0.11 -6.47 -7.95
CA GLN A 62 0.35 -6.65 -9.34
C GLN A 62 1.68 -7.42 -9.37
N TYR A 63 2.64 -7.05 -8.52
CA TYR A 63 3.93 -7.75 -8.45
C TYR A 63 3.75 -9.25 -8.18
N LYS A 64 2.85 -9.64 -7.27
CA LYS A 64 2.55 -11.04 -7.00
C LYS A 64 1.99 -11.79 -8.22
N LYS A 65 1.25 -11.10 -9.10
CA LYS A 65 0.71 -11.70 -10.31
C LYS A 65 1.76 -11.87 -11.41
N ASP A 66 2.58 -10.84 -11.60
CA ASP A 66 3.48 -10.73 -12.75
C ASP A 66 4.92 -11.20 -12.44
N ASP A 67 5.29 -11.33 -11.16
CA ASP A 67 6.65 -11.51 -10.62
C ASP A 67 7.71 -10.60 -11.29
N ASN A 68 7.28 -9.37 -11.63
CA ASN A 68 8.09 -8.46 -12.43
C ASN A 68 7.94 -7.02 -11.91
N THR A 69 9.07 -6.39 -11.62
CA THR A 69 9.14 -5.00 -11.15
C THR A 69 9.10 -3.96 -12.28
N ARG A 70 9.45 -4.34 -13.51
CA ARG A 70 9.56 -3.40 -14.66
C ARG A 70 8.20 -3.01 -15.26
N GLY A 71 7.17 -3.83 -15.05
CA GLY A 71 5.82 -3.62 -15.59
C GLY A 71 4.83 -2.97 -14.62
N LEU A 72 5.25 -2.66 -13.39
CA LEU A 72 4.35 -2.18 -12.33
C LEU A 72 3.74 -0.83 -12.71
N ALA A 73 2.40 -0.76 -12.67
CA ALA A 73 1.60 0.42 -13.00
C ALA A 73 1.95 1.09 -14.34
N GLN A 74 2.59 0.38 -15.29
CA GLN A 74 3.18 1.00 -16.49
C GLN A 74 2.13 1.73 -17.36
N LYS A 75 0.91 1.19 -17.42
CA LYS A 75 -0.23 1.77 -18.16
C LYS A 75 -0.92 2.93 -17.42
N TYR A 76 -0.54 3.19 -16.17
CA TYR A 76 -1.23 4.10 -15.25
C TYR A 76 -0.37 5.26 -14.76
N LYS A 77 0.81 5.51 -15.37
CA LYS A 77 1.76 6.55 -14.92
C LYS A 77 1.13 7.92 -14.65
N THR A 78 0.24 8.38 -15.54
CA THR A 78 -0.47 9.67 -15.40
C THR A 78 -1.83 9.56 -14.70
N LYS A 79 -2.21 8.34 -14.28
CA LYS A 79 -3.54 7.98 -13.78
C LYS A 79 -3.45 7.02 -12.59
N MET A 80 -2.53 7.27 -11.66
CA MET A 80 -2.30 6.40 -10.50
C MET A 80 -3.55 6.21 -9.63
N GLU A 81 -4.42 7.22 -9.52
CA GLU A 81 -5.69 7.05 -8.82
C GLU A 81 -6.58 5.98 -9.47
N GLN A 82 -6.63 5.90 -10.80
CA GLN A 82 -7.37 4.84 -11.49
C GLN A 82 -6.78 3.46 -11.18
N TYR A 83 -5.45 3.37 -11.08
CA TYR A 83 -4.78 2.12 -10.69
C TYR A 83 -5.20 1.68 -9.27
N TYR A 84 -5.25 2.61 -8.32
CA TYR A 84 -5.69 2.33 -6.96
C TYR A 84 -7.16 1.96 -6.88
N GLU A 85 -8.03 2.66 -7.61
CA GLU A 85 -9.45 2.33 -7.70
C GLU A 85 -9.67 0.94 -8.31
N SER A 86 -8.98 0.61 -9.40
CA SER A 86 -9.05 -0.72 -10.03
C SER A 86 -8.63 -1.84 -9.08
N TYR A 87 -7.56 -1.63 -8.29
CA TYR A 87 -7.14 -2.61 -7.29
C TYR A 87 -8.21 -2.82 -6.21
N ILE A 88 -8.76 -1.73 -5.66
CA ILE A 88 -9.81 -1.81 -4.63
C ILE A 88 -11.03 -2.55 -5.16
N LEU A 89 -11.46 -2.23 -6.38
CA LEU A 89 -12.61 -2.90 -7.00
C LEU A 89 -12.35 -4.39 -7.20
N ALA A 90 -11.14 -4.77 -7.65
CA ALA A 90 -10.77 -6.17 -7.82
C ALA A 90 -10.87 -6.97 -6.50
N GLU A 91 -10.39 -6.40 -5.39
CA GLU A 91 -10.50 -7.03 -4.06
C GLU A 91 -11.94 -7.09 -3.55
N VAL A 92 -12.69 -5.98 -3.67
CA VAL A 92 -14.06 -5.87 -3.15
C VAL A 92 -15.04 -6.75 -3.92
N ASN A 93 -14.88 -6.82 -5.24
CA ASN A 93 -15.78 -7.55 -6.13
C ASN A 93 -15.34 -9.00 -6.37
N ASN A 94 -14.16 -9.41 -5.86
CA ASN A 94 -13.56 -10.72 -6.10
C ASN A 94 -13.22 -10.97 -7.59
N GLU A 95 -12.67 -9.99 -8.28
CA GLU A 95 -12.32 -10.10 -9.72
C GLU A 95 -10.96 -10.76 -9.92
N ASP A 96 -10.96 -12.02 -10.35
CA ASP A 96 -9.75 -12.82 -10.59
C ASP A 96 -9.07 -12.53 -11.95
N GLU A 97 -9.80 -11.94 -12.90
CA GLU A 97 -9.30 -11.61 -14.25
C GLU A 97 -8.56 -10.25 -14.32
N SER A 98 -8.45 -9.53 -13.21
CA SER A 98 -7.77 -8.22 -13.16
C SER A 98 -6.24 -8.33 -13.30
N ILE A 99 -5.50 -7.23 -13.49
CA ILE A 99 -4.02 -7.24 -13.46
C ILE A 99 -3.43 -7.48 -12.05
N PHE A 100 -4.29 -7.77 -11.08
CA PHE A 100 -3.96 -7.85 -9.66
C PHE A 100 -4.12 -9.29 -9.16
N SER A 101 -3.21 -9.72 -8.29
CA SER A 101 -3.44 -10.90 -7.45
C SER A 101 -4.13 -10.46 -6.16
N ARG A 102 -5.33 -10.97 -5.89
CA ARG A 102 -6.06 -10.61 -4.66
C ARG A 102 -5.25 -10.97 -3.41
N LEU A 103 -4.92 -9.95 -2.64
CA LEU A 103 -4.20 -10.04 -1.37
C LEU A 103 -5.16 -10.13 -0.19
N LEU A 104 -6.36 -9.54 -0.33
CA LEU A 104 -7.37 -9.47 0.72
C LEU A 104 -8.42 -10.57 0.49
N GLY A 105 -8.00 -11.83 0.64
CA GLY A 105 -8.84 -13.03 0.49
C GLY A 105 -9.89 -13.25 1.61
N SER A 106 -10.15 -14.50 2.00
CA SER A 106 -11.16 -14.82 3.02
C SER A 106 -10.85 -14.14 4.37
N LYS A 107 -11.91 -13.68 5.07
CA LYS A 107 -11.81 -12.81 6.26
C LYS A 107 -10.89 -13.34 7.37
N ASN A 108 -10.81 -14.67 7.55
CA ASN A 108 -10.04 -15.29 8.62
C ASN A 108 -8.53 -15.28 8.33
N CYS A 109 -8.14 -15.58 7.10
CA CYS A 109 -6.73 -15.55 6.69
C CYS A 109 -6.14 -14.14 6.75
N ASN A 110 -6.91 -13.13 6.33
CA ASN A 110 -6.45 -11.74 6.35
C ASN A 110 -6.23 -11.22 7.76
N ARG A 111 -7.09 -11.57 8.73
CA ARG A 111 -6.95 -11.10 10.11
C ARG A 111 -5.60 -11.52 10.70
N SER A 112 -5.25 -12.80 10.59
CA SER A 112 -3.96 -13.30 11.10
C SER A 112 -2.76 -12.61 10.44
N ARG A 113 -2.82 -12.33 9.13
CA ARG A 113 -1.74 -11.62 8.42
C ARG A 113 -1.58 -10.18 8.87
N TYR A 114 -2.70 -9.46 9.06
CA TYR A 114 -2.69 -8.09 9.57
C TYR A 114 -2.25 -8.04 11.04
N ASP A 115 -2.62 -9.01 11.86
CA ASP A 115 -2.15 -9.09 13.26
C ASP A 115 -0.62 -9.29 13.31
N LYS A 116 -0.06 -10.12 12.42
CA LYS A 116 1.41 -10.26 12.27
C LYS A 116 2.07 -8.96 11.82
N LEU A 117 1.53 -8.30 10.80
CA LEU A 117 2.04 -7.02 10.31
C LEU A 117 1.99 -5.94 11.40
N LYS A 118 0.87 -5.86 12.13
CA LYS A 118 0.67 -4.96 13.26
C LYS A 118 1.75 -5.18 14.33
N ALA A 119 1.97 -6.42 14.74
CA ALA A 119 3.00 -6.74 15.75
C ALA A 119 4.41 -6.31 15.31
N CYS A 120 4.72 -6.37 14.01
CA CYS A 120 6.00 -5.90 13.47
C CYS A 120 6.12 -4.37 13.52
N ILE A 121 5.05 -3.65 13.13
CA ILE A 121 5.02 -2.17 13.10
C ILE A 121 4.99 -1.57 14.51
N GLU A 122 4.32 -2.23 15.45
CA GLU A 122 4.23 -1.78 16.84
C GLU A 122 5.49 -2.10 17.67
N ASN A 123 6.43 -2.87 17.11
CA ASN A 123 7.73 -3.07 17.73
C ASN A 123 8.46 -1.71 17.86
N LYS A 124 8.99 -1.43 19.05
CA LYS A 124 9.71 -0.19 19.36
C LYS A 124 10.90 0.10 18.44
N ASP A 125 11.49 -0.94 17.86
CA ASP A 125 12.66 -0.84 17.00
C ASP A 125 12.30 -0.60 15.52
N PHE A 126 11.01 -0.64 15.18
CA PHE A 126 10.52 -0.32 13.83
C PHE A 126 10.43 1.20 13.63
N PRO A 127 11.05 1.76 12.56
CA PRO A 127 10.95 3.18 12.27
C PRO A 127 9.53 3.55 11.84
N LYS A 128 8.91 4.52 12.53
CA LYS A 128 7.60 5.07 12.16
C LYS A 128 7.68 6.35 11.34
N THR A 129 8.81 7.05 11.39
CA THR A 129 9.02 8.29 10.65
C THR A 129 10.19 8.12 9.72
N PHE A 130 9.93 8.31 8.43
CA PHE A 130 10.92 8.20 7.35
C PHE A 130 11.18 9.58 6.75
N SER A 131 12.45 9.89 6.51
CA SER A 131 12.89 11.15 5.89
C SER A 131 12.86 11.11 4.35
N SER A 132 12.56 9.95 3.75
CA SER A 132 12.37 9.83 2.31
C SER A 132 11.48 8.66 1.94
N ILE A 133 10.91 8.72 0.74
CA ILE A 133 10.11 7.63 0.17
C ILE A 133 10.94 6.37 -0.06
N ILE A 134 12.23 6.51 -0.38
CA ILE A 134 13.17 5.38 -0.56
C ILE A 134 13.30 4.60 0.74
N ASP A 135 13.47 5.32 1.87
CA ASP A 135 13.59 4.70 3.19
C ASP A 135 12.31 3.91 3.50
N ALA A 136 11.16 4.56 3.40
CA ALA A 136 9.89 3.92 3.70
C ALA A 136 9.59 2.73 2.78
N ASP A 137 9.85 2.86 1.48
CA ASP A 137 9.56 1.83 0.50
C ASP A 137 10.38 0.56 0.73
N ILE A 138 11.68 0.68 1.10
CA ILE A 138 12.52 -0.49 1.44
C ILE A 138 11.94 -1.28 2.61
N TYR A 139 11.50 -0.60 3.67
CA TYR A 139 10.94 -1.26 4.84
C TYR A 139 9.53 -1.81 4.56
N LEU A 140 8.65 -0.98 4.02
CA LEU A 140 7.22 -1.26 3.93
C LEU A 140 6.89 -2.25 2.80
N PHE A 141 7.51 -2.17 1.62
CA PHE A 141 7.23 -3.15 0.57
C PHE A 141 7.62 -4.56 1.00
N GLY A 142 8.82 -4.74 1.55
CA GLY A 142 9.29 -6.03 2.02
C GLY A 142 8.41 -6.58 3.15
N LEU A 143 8.15 -5.75 4.18
CA LEU A 143 7.35 -6.16 5.33
C LEU A 143 5.92 -6.52 4.91
N ILE A 144 5.24 -5.67 4.14
CA ILE A 144 3.85 -5.92 3.70
C ILE A 144 3.78 -7.13 2.77
N TYR A 145 4.74 -7.30 1.85
CA TYR A 145 4.74 -8.46 0.96
C TYR A 145 4.88 -9.77 1.75
N PHE A 146 5.91 -9.89 2.57
CA PHE A 146 6.13 -11.14 3.30
C PHE A 146 5.03 -11.45 4.31
N THR A 147 4.39 -10.44 4.91
CA THR A 147 3.30 -10.66 5.86
C THR A 147 1.94 -10.85 5.19
N ILE A 148 1.51 -9.92 4.33
CA ILE A 148 0.17 -9.90 3.72
C ILE A 148 0.09 -10.80 2.49
N ALA A 149 1.07 -10.74 1.59
CA ALA A 149 1.06 -11.56 0.38
C ALA A 149 1.46 -13.01 0.67
N GLU A 150 2.50 -13.22 1.48
CA GLU A 150 3.09 -14.54 1.72
C GLU A 150 2.66 -15.19 3.05
N GLY A 151 2.07 -14.44 3.98
CA GLY A 151 1.62 -14.97 5.27
C GLY A 151 2.74 -15.32 6.25
N LYS A 152 3.99 -14.93 5.96
CA LYS A 152 5.19 -15.22 6.75
C LYS A 152 5.31 -14.28 7.95
N VAL A 153 6.09 -14.70 8.94
CA VAL A 153 6.50 -13.86 10.06
C VAL A 153 7.84 -13.24 9.69
N VAL A 154 7.96 -11.92 9.84
CA VAL A 154 9.19 -11.17 9.58
C VAL A 154 9.60 -10.50 10.88
N SER A 155 10.88 -10.57 11.22
CA SER A 155 11.44 -9.82 12.35
C SER A 155 12.51 -8.87 11.83
N ILE A 156 12.23 -7.56 11.87
CA ILE A 156 13.17 -6.53 11.41
C ILE A 156 14.07 -6.12 12.57
N ILE A 157 14.96 -7.02 12.96
CA ILE A 157 15.92 -6.83 14.06
C ILE A 157 17.34 -7.25 13.63
N GLY A 158 18.34 -6.81 14.40
CA GLY A 158 19.73 -7.24 14.25
C GLY A 158 20.26 -7.08 12.83
N ASP A 159 20.82 -8.16 12.28
CA ASP A 159 21.47 -8.21 10.98
C ASP A 159 20.57 -7.76 9.82
N LEU A 160 19.26 -8.04 9.87
CA LEU A 160 18.35 -7.64 8.80
C LEU A 160 18.23 -6.12 8.75
N ARG A 161 18.16 -5.46 9.91
CA ARG A 161 18.10 -4.00 9.97
C ARG A 161 19.35 -3.35 9.39
N GLN A 162 20.54 -3.84 9.76
CA GLN A 162 21.80 -3.35 9.21
C GLN A 162 21.88 -3.54 7.69
N LYS A 163 21.40 -4.68 7.17
CA LYS A 163 21.33 -4.93 5.72
C LYS A 163 20.38 -3.95 5.02
N LEU A 164 19.23 -3.64 5.62
CA LEU A 164 18.29 -2.65 5.06
C LEU A 164 18.89 -1.25 5.05
N GLU A 165 19.52 -0.82 6.14
CA GLU A 165 20.21 0.48 6.25
C GLU A 165 21.35 0.59 5.23
N GLY A 166 22.17 -0.46 5.09
CA GLY A 166 23.19 -0.52 4.04
C GLY A 166 22.60 -0.41 2.63
N LYS A 167 21.48 -1.08 2.37
CA LYS A 167 20.82 -1.00 1.05
C LYS A 167 20.23 0.36 0.76
N ILE A 168 19.67 1.02 1.76
CA ILE A 168 19.21 2.42 1.67
C ILE A 168 20.36 3.33 1.27
N ASP A 169 21.51 3.21 1.93
CA ASP A 169 22.68 4.03 1.65
C ASP A 169 23.22 3.80 0.24
N GLU A 170 23.24 2.55 -0.24
CA GLU A 170 23.59 2.23 -1.63
C GLU A 170 22.66 2.91 -2.63
N LEU A 171 21.34 2.81 -2.46
CA LEU A 171 20.36 3.43 -3.37
C LEU A 171 20.44 4.96 -3.36
N LYS A 172 20.68 5.57 -2.18
CA LYS A 172 20.85 7.02 -2.06
C LYS A 172 22.14 7.52 -2.70
N LYS A 173 23.20 6.70 -2.74
CA LYS A 173 24.48 7.04 -3.39
C LYS A 173 24.42 6.93 -4.92
N ASP A 174 23.51 6.12 -5.45
CA ASP A 174 23.33 5.98 -6.89
C ASP A 174 22.69 7.26 -7.50
N LYS A 175 23.53 8.06 -8.17
CA LYS A 175 23.13 9.32 -8.82
C LYS A 175 22.13 9.13 -9.96
N THR A 176 21.92 7.90 -10.46
CA THR A 176 20.86 7.62 -11.45
C THR A 176 19.46 7.65 -10.81
N HIS A 177 19.35 7.40 -9.50
CA HIS A 177 18.09 7.50 -8.73
C HIS A 177 17.82 8.88 -8.13
N ILE A 178 18.82 9.77 -8.08
CA ILE A 178 18.65 11.18 -7.61
C ILE A 178 18.04 12.08 -8.72
N LYS A 179 18.17 11.70 -9.99
CA LYS A 179 17.63 12.47 -11.12
C LYS A 179 16.24 11.97 -11.53
N SER A 180 15.22 12.26 -10.72
CA SER A 180 13.84 12.63 -11.15
C SER A 180 12.82 12.46 -9.99
N PRO A 181 12.74 13.38 -9.03
CA PRO A 181 11.46 13.73 -8.46
C PRO A 181 10.74 14.62 -9.49
N SER A 182 9.71 14.08 -10.14
CA SER A 182 8.82 14.79 -11.07
C SER A 182 9.39 15.15 -12.46
N ASN A 183 8.93 14.39 -13.46
CA ASN A 183 8.33 14.95 -14.67
C ASN A 183 7.03 14.18 -14.93
#